data_AF-A0A9C7SFC4-F1
#
_entry.id   AF-A0A9C7SFC4-F1
#
_cell.length_a   1.000
_cell.length_b   1.000
_cell.length_c   1.000
_cell.angle_alpha   90.00
_cell.angle_beta   90.00
_cell.angle_gamma   90.00
#
_symmetry.space_group_name_H-M   'P 1'
#
loop_
_entity.id
_entity.type
_entity.pdbx_description
1 polymer ?
#
loop_
_entity_poly.entity_id
_entity_poly.type
_entity_poly.pdbx_seq_one_letter_code
_entity_poly.pdbx_strand_id
1 'polypeptide(L)'
;VSAREATTGTETQVNVKPSYGLTDEEVEQMLRDSIAHAGDDIQARQLVERRVEADRAISALESALAINGNIHLNKSERSALMECMKSLQQIKEKGDADNIKQAINELNELSGPFAARRMDASIREAMAGHNINEFSE
;
A
#
# COMPACT_ATOMS: atom_id res chain seq x y z
N VAL A 1 10.03 6.99 -24.37
CA VAL A 1 9.41 7.01 -23.02
C VAL A 1 10.15 8.04 -22.17
N SER A 2 9.46 8.89 -21.43
CA SER A 2 10.07 9.85 -20.49
C SER A 2 9.37 9.81 -19.13
N ALA A 3 10.11 10.13 -18.07
CA ALA A 3 9.59 10.29 -16.71
C ALA A 3 10.18 11.57 -16.10
N ARG A 4 9.34 12.32 -15.38
CA ARG A 4 9.71 13.57 -14.72
C ARG A 4 9.27 13.53 -13.27
N GLU A 5 10.16 13.92 -12.37
CA GLU A 5 9.81 14.13 -10.97
C GLU A 5 9.21 15.54 -10.78
N ALA A 6 8.04 15.63 -10.15
CA ALA A 6 7.26 16.86 -10.10
C ALA A 6 7.89 17.97 -9.22
N THR A 7 8.63 17.61 -8.17
CA THR A 7 9.16 18.58 -7.20
C THR A 7 10.51 19.14 -7.63
N THR A 8 11.44 18.28 -8.05
CA THR A 8 12.77 18.73 -8.52
C THR A 8 12.80 19.14 -9.99
N GLY A 9 11.82 18.70 -10.79
CA GLY A 9 11.81 18.91 -12.23
C GLY A 9 12.85 18.09 -12.99
N THR A 10 13.52 17.15 -12.33
CA THR A 10 14.49 16.25 -12.96
C THR A 10 13.80 15.32 -13.96
N GLU A 11 14.35 15.21 -15.18
CA GLU A 11 13.79 14.43 -16.28
C GLU A 11 14.73 13.31 -16.72
N THR A 12 14.15 12.16 -17.09
CA THR A 12 14.86 11.04 -17.72
C THR A 12 14.13 10.60 -18.98
N GLN A 13 14.86 10.38 -20.07
CA GLN A 13 14.29 10.01 -21.36
C GLN A 13 15.02 8.79 -21.96
N VAL A 14 14.23 7.85 -22.47
CA VAL A 14 14.71 6.70 -23.25
C VAL A 14 14.10 6.76 -24.64
N ASN A 15 14.96 6.71 -25.66
CA ASN A 15 14.57 6.69 -27.06
C ASN A 15 14.66 5.25 -27.61
N VAL A 16 13.54 4.71 -28.11
CA VAL A 16 13.43 3.32 -28.56
C VAL A 16 13.48 3.29 -30.08
N LYS A 17 14.51 2.64 -30.63
CA LYS A 17 14.64 2.43 -32.08
C LYS A 17 14.01 1.07 -32.44
N PRO A 18 12.94 1.03 -33.26
CA PRO A 18 12.35 -0.24 -33.69
C PRO A 18 13.36 -0.98 -34.57
N SER A 19 13.69 -2.22 -34.21
CA SER A 19 14.71 -3.02 -34.90
C SER A 19 14.09 -4.20 -35.67
N TYR A 20 12.97 -4.73 -35.20
CA TYR A 20 12.10 -5.72 -35.83
C TYR A 20 10.74 -5.68 -35.11
N GLY A 21 9.64 -5.93 -35.81
CA GLY A 21 8.27 -5.84 -35.27
C GLY A 21 7.58 -7.20 -35.24
N LEU A 22 6.38 -7.24 -34.63
CA LEU A 22 5.50 -8.40 -34.68
C LEU A 22 4.94 -8.57 -36.10
N THR A 23 4.72 -9.81 -36.54
CA THR A 23 3.96 -10.09 -37.75
C THR A 23 2.46 -9.95 -37.51
N ASP A 24 1.67 -9.83 -38.59
CA ASP A 24 0.21 -9.72 -38.49
C ASP A 24 -0.39 -10.95 -37.79
N GLU A 25 0.15 -12.15 -38.04
CA GLU A 25 -0.28 -13.38 -37.39
C GLU A 25 0.05 -13.39 -35.88
N GLU A 26 1.22 -12.88 -35.49
CA GLU A 26 1.60 -12.76 -34.07
C GLU A 26 0.69 -11.76 -33.34
N VAL A 27 0.36 -10.63 -33.97
CA VAL A 27 -0.57 -9.65 -33.42
C VAL A 27 -1.98 -10.25 -33.28
N GLU A 28 -2.46 -10.96 -34.30
CA GLU A 28 -3.77 -11.60 -34.27
C GLU A 28 -3.84 -12.68 -33.16
N GLN A 29 -2.75 -13.44 -32.98
CA GLN A 29 -2.66 -14.42 -31.90
C GLN A 29 -2.68 -13.74 -30.53
N MET A 30 -1.90 -12.68 -30.31
CA MET A 30 -1.92 -11.91 -29.06
C MET A 30 -3.31 -11.35 -28.75
N LEU A 31 -4.06 -10.91 -29.76
CA LEU A 31 -5.43 -10.43 -29.59
C LEU A 31 -6.37 -11.57 -29.16
N ARG A 32 -6.28 -12.75 -29.80
CA ARG A 32 -7.05 -13.94 -29.38
C ARG A 32 -6.72 -14.35 -27.96
N ASP A 33 -5.43 -14.43 -27.63
CA ASP A 33 -4.95 -14.82 -26.31
C ASP A 33 -5.42 -13.83 -25.23
N SER A 34 -5.44 -12.52 -25.53
CA SER A 34 -5.94 -11.50 -24.60
C SER A 34 -7.41 -11.71 -24.20
N ILE A 35 -8.23 -12.22 -25.12
CA ILE A 35 -9.65 -12.52 -24.85
C ILE A 35 -9.76 -13.87 -24.13
N ALA A 36 -9.01 -14.88 -24.60
CA ALA A 36 -9.04 -16.23 -24.03
C ALA A 36 -8.58 -16.24 -22.57
N HIS A 37 -7.59 -15.42 -22.22
CA HIS A 37 -6.99 -15.36 -20.87
C HIS A 37 -7.46 -14.17 -20.02
N ALA A 38 -8.40 -13.35 -20.51
CA ALA A 38 -8.88 -12.17 -19.78
C ALA A 38 -9.32 -12.48 -18.34
N GLY A 39 -9.98 -13.63 -18.12
CA GLY A 39 -10.42 -14.05 -16.79
C GLY A 39 -9.26 -14.37 -15.85
N ASP A 40 -8.26 -15.08 -16.34
CA ASP A 40 -7.06 -15.45 -15.59
C ASP A 40 -6.23 -14.20 -15.27
N ASP A 41 -6.09 -13.28 -16.23
CA ASP A 41 -5.40 -12.00 -16.07
C ASP A 41 -6.05 -11.12 -15.00
N ILE A 42 -7.39 -11.10 -14.93
CA ILE A 42 -8.12 -10.39 -13.87
C ILE A 42 -7.78 -10.99 -12.50
N GLN A 43 -7.80 -12.32 -12.36
CA GLN A 43 -7.48 -12.97 -11.09
C GLN A 43 -6.01 -12.75 -10.68
N ALA A 44 -5.09 -12.88 -11.64
CA ALA A 44 -3.67 -12.63 -11.41
C ALA A 44 -3.42 -11.17 -10.97
N ARG A 45 -4.07 -10.22 -11.65
CA ARG A 45 -4.00 -8.80 -11.30
C ARG A 45 -4.56 -8.53 -9.90
N GLN A 46 -5.74 -9.07 -9.58
CA GLN A 46 -6.34 -8.92 -8.26
C GLN A 46 -5.41 -9.44 -7.16
N LEU A 47 -4.81 -10.63 -7.34
CA LEU A 47 -3.87 -11.17 -6.38
C LEU A 47 -2.65 -10.25 -6.16
N VAL A 48 -2.04 -9.76 -7.25
CA VAL A 48 -0.89 -8.85 -7.15
C VAL A 48 -1.27 -7.53 -6.50
N GLU A 49 -2.42 -6.95 -6.85
CA GLU A 49 -2.92 -5.71 -6.23
C GLU A 49 -3.12 -5.88 -4.72
N ARG A 50 -3.68 -7.03 -4.27
CA ARG A 50 -3.83 -7.32 -2.83
C ARG A 50 -2.49 -7.49 -2.13
N ARG A 51 -1.50 -8.09 -2.78
CA ARG A 51 -0.14 -8.21 -2.22
C ARG A 51 0.52 -6.83 -2.03
N VAL A 52 0.37 -5.94 -3.01
CA VAL A 52 0.88 -4.56 -2.93
C VAL A 52 0.16 -3.79 -1.82
N GLU A 53 -1.16 -3.96 -1.69
CA GLU A 53 -1.95 -3.36 -0.61
C GLU A 53 -1.48 -3.83 0.78
N ALA A 54 -1.21 -5.13 0.94
CA ALA A 54 -0.66 -5.69 2.17
C ALA A 54 0.71 -5.10 2.51
N ASP A 55 1.62 -5.01 1.55
CA ASP A 55 2.96 -4.42 1.75
C ASP A 55 2.87 -2.95 2.15
N ARG A 56 1.96 -2.20 1.53
CA ARG A 56 1.68 -0.80 1.90
C ARG A 56 1.16 -0.70 3.34
N ALA A 57 0.22 -1.56 3.74
CA ALA A 57 -0.35 -1.55 5.09
C ALA A 57 0.71 -1.88 6.15
N ILE A 58 1.52 -2.92 5.92
CA ILE A 58 2.64 -3.32 6.78
C ILE A 58 3.62 -2.14 6.92
N SER A 59 4.11 -1.59 5.81
CA SER A 59 5.11 -0.52 5.83
C SER A 59 4.60 0.75 6.55
N ALA A 60 3.33 1.10 6.37
CA ALA A 60 2.71 2.23 7.06
C ALA A 60 2.66 2.01 8.58
N LEU A 61 2.31 0.80 9.02
CA LEU A 61 2.27 0.46 10.44
C LEU A 61 3.67 0.34 11.05
N GLU A 62 4.66 -0.21 10.34
CA GLU A 62 6.06 -0.23 10.79
C GLU A 62 6.57 1.19 11.04
N SER A 63 6.34 2.09 10.08
CA SER A 63 6.71 3.50 10.20
C SER A 63 6.00 4.17 11.40
N ALA A 64 4.72 3.87 11.61
CA ALA A 64 3.95 4.38 12.74
C ALA A 64 4.49 3.89 14.09
N LEU A 65 4.83 2.59 14.19
CA LEU A 65 5.38 1.96 15.40
C LEU A 65 6.78 2.49 15.72
N ALA A 66 7.59 2.81 14.70
CA ALA A 66 8.92 3.36 14.87
C ALA A 66 8.89 4.76 15.52
N ILE A 67 7.96 5.62 15.12
CA ILE A 67 7.83 6.98 15.65
C ILE A 67 7.17 6.97 17.04
N ASN A 68 6.03 6.29 17.17
CA ASN A 68 5.08 6.52 18.27
C ASN A 68 4.68 5.25 19.04
N GLY A 69 5.24 4.09 18.67
CA GLY A 69 4.80 2.80 19.20
C GLY A 69 5.11 2.58 20.69
N ASN A 70 6.05 3.32 21.28
CA ASN A 70 6.39 3.20 22.71
C ASN A 70 5.53 4.08 23.63
N ILE A 71 4.86 5.09 23.07
CA ILE A 71 4.12 6.10 23.83
C ILE A 71 2.62 5.78 23.86
N HIS A 72 2.09 5.27 22.75
CA HIS A 72 0.64 5.09 22.58
C HIS A 72 0.17 3.65 22.68
N LEU A 73 1.06 2.69 22.90
CA LEU A 73 0.73 1.27 23.02
C LEU A 73 1.34 0.66 24.27
N ASN A 74 0.59 -0.22 24.92
CA ASN A 74 1.16 -1.11 25.92
C ASN A 74 1.89 -2.30 25.24
N LYS A 75 2.68 -3.06 26.02
CA LYS A 75 3.46 -4.19 25.49
C LYS A 75 2.58 -5.25 24.82
N SER A 76 1.40 -5.54 25.38
CA SER A 76 0.48 -6.54 24.84
C SER A 76 -0.11 -6.11 23.50
N GLU A 77 -0.59 -4.87 23.40
CA GLU A 77 -1.11 -4.28 22.16
C GLU A 77 -0.05 -4.28 21.06
N ARG A 78 1.19 -3.86 21.41
CA ARG A 78 2.31 -3.86 20.48
C ARG A 78 2.66 -5.27 19.98
N SER A 79 2.73 -6.24 20.89
CA SER A 79 3.00 -7.63 20.51
C SER A 79 1.90 -8.21 19.62
N ALA A 80 0.63 -7.91 19.92
CA ALA A 80 -0.50 -8.35 19.09
C ALA A 80 -0.42 -7.78 17.67
N LEU A 81 -0.10 -6.49 17.52
CA LEU A 81 0.10 -5.86 16.21
C LEU A 81 1.26 -6.49 15.44
N MET A 82 2.40 -6.71 16.09
CA MET A 82 3.55 -7.34 15.44
C MET A 82 3.25 -8.77 14.96
N GLU A 83 2.51 -9.55 15.74
CA GLU A 83 2.11 -10.90 15.35
C GLU A 83 1.11 -10.86 14.18
N CYS A 84 0.15 -9.93 14.20
CA CYS A 84 -0.79 -9.73 13.10
C CYS A 84 -0.08 -9.34 11.80
N MET A 85 0.91 -8.43 11.87
CA MET A 85 1.73 -8.06 10.70
C MET A 85 2.50 -9.25 10.13
N LYS A 86 3.10 -10.07 11.01
CA LYS A 86 3.80 -11.29 10.61
C LYS A 86 2.86 -12.31 9.96
N SER A 87 1.66 -12.47 10.50
CA SER A 87 0.61 -13.31 9.92
C SER A 87 0.21 -12.81 8.52
N LEU A 88 -0.05 -11.51 8.38
CA LEU A 88 -0.35 -10.89 7.08
C LEU A 88 0.79 -11.11 6.08
N GLN A 89 2.05 -10.98 6.52
CA GLN A 89 3.21 -11.25 5.67
C GLN A 89 3.24 -12.71 5.19
N GLN A 90 2.87 -13.68 6.03
CA GLN A 90 2.79 -15.10 5.63
C GLN A 90 1.62 -15.37 4.67
N ILE A 91 0.45 -14.78 4.95
CA ILE A 91 -0.74 -14.90 4.11
C ILE A 91 -0.51 -14.26 2.74
N LYS A 92 0.19 -13.13 2.67
CA LYS A 92 0.57 -12.47 1.42
C LYS A 92 1.32 -13.40 0.45
N GLU A 93 2.23 -14.21 0.98
CA GLU A 93 3.06 -15.12 0.16
C GLU A 93 2.28 -16.35 -0.33
N LYS A 94 1.37 -16.89 0.48
CA LYS A 94 0.77 -18.21 0.25
C LYS A 94 -0.74 -18.22 -0.01
N GLY A 95 -1.44 -17.15 0.34
CA GLY A 95 -2.89 -17.02 0.25
C GLY A 95 -3.37 -16.47 -1.09
N ASP A 96 -4.69 -16.53 -1.27
CA ASP A 96 -5.39 -15.89 -2.39
C ASP A 96 -5.75 -14.43 -2.10
N ALA A 97 -6.35 -13.76 -3.09
CA ALA A 97 -6.73 -12.36 -3.00
C ALA A 97 -7.71 -12.08 -1.83
N ASP A 98 -8.62 -13.00 -1.52
CA ASP A 98 -9.61 -12.84 -0.47
C ASP A 98 -9.02 -13.06 0.92
N ASN A 99 -8.14 -14.06 1.08
CA ASN A 99 -7.41 -14.28 2.33
C ASN A 99 -6.54 -13.06 2.68
N ILE A 100 -5.84 -12.50 1.68
CA ILE A 100 -5.00 -11.32 1.89
C ILE A 100 -5.88 -10.12 2.27
N LYS A 101 -7.00 -9.91 1.57
CA LYS A 101 -7.94 -8.83 1.86
C LYS A 101 -8.48 -8.94 3.29
N GLN A 102 -8.87 -10.14 3.73
CA GLN A 102 -9.34 -10.37 5.09
C GLN A 102 -8.25 -10.05 6.11
N ALA A 103 -7.03 -10.53 5.91
CA ALA A 103 -5.91 -10.26 6.81
C ALA A 103 -5.54 -8.77 6.87
N ILE A 104 -5.67 -8.02 5.76
CA ILE A 104 -5.53 -6.56 5.74
C ILE A 104 -6.61 -5.91 6.63
N ASN A 105 -7.87 -6.35 6.51
CA ASN A 105 -8.96 -5.81 7.31
C ASN A 105 -8.75 -6.08 8.81
N GLU A 106 -8.34 -7.29 9.17
CA GLU A 106 -8.00 -7.65 10.55
C GLU A 106 -6.88 -6.77 11.11
N LEU A 107 -5.82 -6.50 10.32
CA LEU A 107 -4.75 -5.60 10.71
C LEU A 107 -5.26 -4.15 10.89
N ASN A 108 -6.13 -3.68 10.01
CA ASN A 108 -6.73 -2.35 10.09
C ASN A 108 -7.60 -2.18 11.34
N GLU A 109 -8.44 -3.18 11.64
CA GLU A 109 -9.26 -3.18 12.85
C GLU A 109 -8.40 -3.18 14.12
N LEU A 110 -7.39 -4.05 14.17
CA LEU A 110 -6.48 -4.14 15.32
C LEU A 110 -5.65 -2.86 15.53
N SER A 111 -5.25 -2.19 14.45
CA SER A 111 -4.46 -0.95 14.49
C SER A 111 -5.29 0.32 14.66
N GLY A 112 -6.63 0.25 14.53
CA GLY A 112 -7.54 1.39 14.65
C GLY A 112 -7.36 2.21 15.94
N PRO A 113 -7.35 1.60 17.13
CA PRO A 113 -7.13 2.33 18.39
C PRO A 113 -5.78 3.05 18.44
N PHE A 114 -4.73 2.45 17.88
CA PHE A 114 -3.41 3.07 17.80
C PHE A 114 -3.40 4.28 16.87
N ALA A 115 -4.07 4.18 15.71
CA ALA A 115 -4.22 5.28 14.78
C ALA A 115 -4.98 6.46 15.42
N ALA A 116 -6.07 6.19 16.14
CA ALA A 116 -6.83 7.21 16.87
C ALA A 116 -5.96 7.94 17.91
N ARG A 117 -5.24 7.19 18.76
CA ARG A 117 -4.33 7.77 19.78
C ARG A 117 -3.23 8.66 19.16
N ARG A 118 -2.70 8.26 17.99
CA ARG A 118 -1.70 9.06 17.25
C ARG A 118 -2.31 10.35 16.71
N MET A 119 -3.51 10.28 16.13
CA MET A 119 -4.23 11.46 15.62
C MET A 119 -4.52 12.46 16.75
N ASP A 120 -5.04 11.98 17.89
CA ASP A 120 -5.32 12.80 19.07
C ASP A 120 -4.05 13.46 19.64
N ALA A 121 -2.92 12.78 19.56
CA ALA A 121 -1.63 13.34 19.97
C ALA A 121 -1.17 14.45 19.03
N SER A 122 -1.23 14.23 17.72
CA SER A 122 -0.87 15.23 16.71
C SER A 122 -1.79 16.46 16.75
N ILE A 123 -3.10 16.28 16.99
CA ILE A 123 -4.04 17.39 17.16
C ILE A 123 -3.69 18.21 18.40
N ARG A 124 -3.44 17.55 19.54
CA ARG A 124 -3.06 18.26 20.78
C ARG A 124 -1.76 19.03 20.62
N GLU A 125 -0.75 18.47 19.95
CA GLU A 125 0.51 19.15 19.68
C GLU A 125 0.30 20.38 18.79
N ALA A 126 -0.51 20.27 17.73
CA ALA A 126 -0.84 21.41 16.87
C ALA A 126 -1.63 22.51 17.61
N MET A 127 -2.54 22.12 18.52
CA MET A 127 -3.37 23.06 19.29
C MET A 127 -2.67 23.67 20.52
N ALA A 128 -1.66 23.00 21.11
CA ALA A 128 -0.98 23.47 22.32
C ALA A 128 -0.12 24.74 22.10
N GLY A 129 0.09 25.15 20.84
CA GLY A 129 0.84 26.35 20.46
C GLY A 129 0.00 27.48 19.83
N HIS A 130 -1.32 27.30 19.62
CA HIS A 130 -2.19 28.29 18.99
C HIS A 130 -3.27 28.77 19.97
N ASN A 131 -3.55 30.07 20.01
CA ASN A 131 -4.64 30.60 20.83
C ASN A 131 -5.99 30.24 20.18
N ILE A 132 -7.01 29.92 20.99
CA ILE A 132 -8.40 29.62 20.54
C ILE A 132 -8.97 30.69 19.59
N ASN A 133 -8.43 31.91 19.61
CA ASN A 133 -8.82 33.03 18.76
C ASN A 133 -8.21 33.02 17.34
N GLU A 134 -7.25 32.16 17.00
CA GLU A 134 -6.65 32.11 15.64
C GLU A 134 -7.48 31.31 14.62
N PHE A 135 -8.44 30.51 15.07
CA PHE A 135 -9.32 29.71 14.21
C PHE A 135 -10.75 30.30 14.09
N SER A 136 -10.94 31.55 14.51
CA SER A 136 -12.25 32.21 14.60
C SER A 136 -12.51 33.30 13.54
N GLU A 137 -11.77 33.30 12.42
CA GLU A 137 -12.06 34.16 11.25
C GLU A 137 -12.78 33.40 10.12
#